data_AF-A0A964ET21-F1
#
_entry.id   AF-A0A964ET21-F1
#
_cell.length_a   1.000
_cell.length_b   1.000
_cell.length_c   1.000
_cell.angle_alpha   90.00
_cell.angle_beta   90.00
_cell.angle_gamma   90.00
#
_symmetry.space_group_name_H-M   'P 1'
#
loop_
_entity.id
_entity.type
_entity.pdbx_description
1 polymer ?
#
loop_
_entity_poly.entity_id
_entity_poly.type
_entity_poly.pdbx_seq_one_letter_code
_entity_poly.pdbx_strand_id
1 'polypeptide(L)'
;MSDDTPLQAAAKAKHDLGKYVCFQARWLSPDDPEAEWRDALRADVLETRRGPEGVEDAVALWARLRPPLAVLAPDPDLAAVDAAVAALRPRLEPLAAGTLDHAALMDCAAQARAVADHLARLVRRLKES
;
A
#
# COMPACT_ATOMS: atom_id res chain seq x y z
N MET A 1 11.60 -21.60 6.63
CA MET A 1 11.69 -20.12 6.59
C MET A 1 12.36 -19.79 5.28
N SER A 2 11.72 -19.01 4.40
CA SER A 2 12.40 -18.57 3.18
C SER A 2 13.42 -17.53 3.61
N ASP A 3 14.71 -17.84 3.47
CA ASP A 3 15.82 -16.91 3.70
C ASP A 3 15.91 -15.93 2.53
N ASP A 4 14.83 -15.19 2.29
CA ASP A 4 14.81 -14.15 1.27
C ASP A 4 15.78 -13.05 1.73
N THR A 5 16.75 -12.73 0.87
CA THR A 5 17.61 -11.56 1.08
C THR A 5 16.76 -10.30 1.25
N PRO A 6 17.26 -9.25 1.94
CA PRO A 6 16.50 -8.01 2.11
C PRO A 6 16.02 -7.40 0.77
N LEU A 7 16.82 -7.53 -0.28
CA LEU A 7 16.45 -7.11 -1.64
C LEU A 7 15.27 -7.95 -2.20
N GLN A 8 15.30 -9.27 -2.06
CA GLN A 8 14.20 -10.14 -2.51
C GLN A 8 12.92 -9.86 -1.72
N ALA A 9 13.00 -9.70 -0.40
CA ALA A 9 11.87 -9.33 0.43
C ALA A 9 11.27 -7.96 0.03
N ALA A 10 12.11 -6.96 -0.23
CA ALA A 10 11.66 -5.63 -0.65
C ALA A 10 11.05 -5.68 -2.06
N ALA A 11 11.66 -6.42 -2.98
CA ALA A 11 11.13 -6.62 -4.32
C ALA A 11 9.77 -7.33 -4.30
N LYS A 12 9.61 -8.34 -3.43
CA LYS A 12 8.34 -9.01 -3.19
C LYS A 12 7.30 -8.04 -2.62
N ALA A 13 7.64 -7.24 -1.63
CA ALA A 13 6.71 -6.25 -1.08
C ALA A 13 6.29 -5.20 -2.12
N LYS A 14 7.22 -4.70 -2.92
CA LYS A 14 6.92 -3.81 -4.06
C LYS A 14 5.99 -4.48 -5.07
N HIS A 15 6.20 -5.76 -5.38
CA HIS A 15 5.37 -6.49 -6.35
C HIS A 15 3.97 -6.78 -5.81
N ASP A 16 3.88 -7.30 -4.58
CA ASP A 16 2.62 -7.79 -4.01
C ASP A 16 1.76 -6.67 -3.44
N LEU A 17 2.36 -5.64 -2.84
CA LEU A 17 1.65 -4.49 -2.26
C LEU A 17 1.76 -3.26 -3.17
N GLY A 18 2.98 -2.82 -3.46
CA GLY A 18 3.22 -1.55 -4.17
C GLY A 18 2.59 -1.46 -5.56
N LYS A 19 2.42 -2.59 -6.26
CA LYS A 19 1.76 -2.63 -7.57
C LYS A 19 0.26 -2.37 -7.49
N TYR A 20 -0.40 -2.86 -6.44
CA TYR A 20 -1.85 -2.95 -6.35
C TYR A 20 -2.48 -1.88 -5.46
N VAL A 21 -1.74 -1.37 -4.47
CA VAL A 21 -2.25 -0.42 -3.48
C VAL A 21 -2.67 0.95 -4.06
N CYS A 22 -2.32 1.26 -5.30
CA CYS A 22 -2.77 2.48 -5.99
C CYS A 22 -2.98 2.25 -7.50
N PHE A 23 -3.51 1.07 -7.87
CA PHE A 23 -3.57 0.62 -9.27
C PHE A 23 -4.71 1.26 -10.07
N GLN A 24 -5.89 1.39 -9.46
CA GLN A 24 -7.08 1.99 -10.07
C GLN A 24 -7.07 3.51 -9.87
N ALA A 25 -6.84 3.97 -8.63
CA ALA A 25 -6.94 5.38 -8.26
C ALA A 25 -5.98 6.29 -9.03
N ARG A 26 -4.85 5.77 -9.54
CA ARG A 26 -3.88 6.54 -10.34
C ARG A 26 -4.40 7.02 -11.71
N TRP A 27 -5.54 6.51 -12.17
CA TRP A 27 -6.15 6.88 -13.44
C TRP A 27 -7.25 7.93 -13.31
N LEU A 28 -7.66 8.24 -12.08
CA LEU A 28 -8.72 9.19 -11.80
C LEU A 28 -8.18 10.64 -11.78
N SER A 29 -9.01 11.55 -12.26
CA SER A 29 -8.87 12.98 -12.11
C SER A 29 -9.37 13.43 -10.73
N PRO A 30 -8.77 14.47 -10.12
CA PRO A 30 -9.29 15.05 -8.87
C PRO A 30 -10.76 15.52 -8.95
N ASP A 31 -11.26 15.79 -10.15
CA ASP A 31 -12.64 16.24 -10.40
C ASP A 31 -13.61 15.09 -10.68
N ASP A 32 -13.13 13.84 -10.74
CA ASP A 32 -14.00 12.68 -10.95
C ASP A 32 -14.94 12.47 -9.75
N PRO A 33 -16.13 11.88 -9.96
CA PRO A 33 -17.12 11.69 -8.90
C PRO A 33 -16.59 10.91 -7.69
N GLU A 34 -17.03 11.27 -6.47
CA GLU A 34 -16.67 10.57 -5.24
C GLU A 34 -16.95 9.06 -5.29
N ALA A 35 -17.99 8.64 -6.02
CA ALA A 35 -18.33 7.24 -6.20
C ALA A 35 -17.22 6.48 -6.92
N GLU A 36 -16.63 7.05 -7.96
CA GLU A 36 -15.52 6.45 -8.72
C GLU A 36 -14.26 6.34 -7.87
N TRP A 37 -13.95 7.40 -7.11
CA TRP A 37 -12.85 7.39 -6.14
C TRP A 37 -13.02 6.33 -5.06
N ARG A 38 -14.24 6.19 -4.53
CA ARG A 38 -14.56 5.18 -3.52
C ARG A 38 -14.40 3.77 -4.09
N ASP A 39 -14.92 3.50 -5.28
CA ASP A 39 -14.78 2.19 -5.92
C ASP A 39 -13.32 1.83 -6.22
N ALA A 40 -12.55 2.80 -6.74
CA ALA A 40 -11.13 2.62 -6.99
C ALA A 40 -10.35 2.34 -5.70
N LEU A 41 -10.59 3.11 -4.63
CA LEU A 41 -9.91 2.93 -3.35
C LEU A 41 -10.33 1.66 -2.61
N ARG A 42 -11.58 1.21 -2.75
CA ARG A 42 -11.99 -0.10 -2.25
C ARG A 42 -11.17 -1.21 -2.92
N ALA A 43 -11.07 -1.19 -4.24
CA ALA A 43 -10.27 -2.16 -4.98
C ALA A 43 -8.78 -2.11 -4.60
N ASP A 44 -8.22 -0.90 -4.49
CA ASP A 44 -6.80 -0.69 -4.24
C ASP A 44 -6.40 -0.98 -2.78
N VAL A 45 -7.20 -0.59 -1.80
CA VAL A 45 -6.84 -0.58 -0.36
C VAL A 45 -7.53 -1.68 0.44
N LEU A 46 -8.81 -1.99 0.18
CA LEU A 46 -9.54 -3.06 0.89
C LEU A 46 -9.38 -4.41 0.21
N GLU A 47 -9.13 -4.41 -1.10
CA GLU A 47 -9.07 -5.61 -1.92
C GLU A 47 -7.75 -5.74 -2.67
N THR A 48 -6.68 -5.20 -2.06
CA THR A 48 -5.34 -5.06 -2.63
C THR A 48 -4.80 -6.35 -3.23
N ARG A 49 -5.05 -7.48 -2.57
CA ARG A 49 -4.71 -8.80 -3.12
C ARG A 49 -5.93 -9.72 -3.07
N ARG A 50 -6.19 -10.38 -4.21
CA ARG A 50 -7.19 -11.44 -4.32
C ARG A 50 -6.49 -12.75 -4.68
N GLY A 51 -6.80 -13.83 -3.97
CA GLY A 51 -6.22 -15.14 -4.19
C GLY A 51 -7.12 -16.28 -3.74
N PRO A 52 -6.66 -17.55 -3.84
CA PRO A 52 -7.43 -18.73 -3.41
C PRO A 52 -7.84 -18.69 -1.94
N GLU A 53 -7.09 -17.95 -1.11
CA GLU A 53 -7.33 -17.79 0.33
C GLU A 53 -8.28 -16.62 0.64
N GLY A 54 -8.76 -15.90 -0.37
CA GLY A 54 -9.69 -14.78 -0.23
C GLY A 54 -9.10 -13.44 -0.62
N VAL A 55 -9.60 -12.39 0.03
CA VAL A 55 -9.26 -10.98 -0.23
C VAL A 55 -8.47 -10.44 0.96
N GLU A 56 -7.35 -9.78 0.69
CA GLU A 56 -6.45 -9.20 1.69
C GLU A 56 -6.31 -7.69 1.43
N ASP A 57 -6.57 -6.88 2.46
CA ASP A 57 -6.38 -5.43 2.44
C ASP A 57 -4.90 -5.04 2.55
N ALA A 58 -4.59 -3.79 2.21
CA ALA A 58 -3.22 -3.27 2.19
C ALA A 58 -2.50 -3.37 3.55
N VAL A 59 -3.22 -3.23 4.65
CA VAL A 59 -2.67 -3.22 6.02
C VAL A 59 -2.33 -4.64 6.46
N ALA A 60 -3.22 -5.60 6.23
CA ALA A 60 -3.00 -7.02 6.49
C ALA A 60 -1.84 -7.55 5.63
N LEU A 61 -1.86 -7.20 4.34
CA LEU A 61 -0.80 -7.55 3.39
C LEU A 61 0.57 -7.02 3.84
N TRP A 62 0.63 -5.75 4.29
CA TRP A 62 1.87 -5.19 4.83
C TRP A 62 2.33 -5.90 6.10
N ALA A 63 1.43 -6.17 7.04
CA ALA A 63 1.76 -6.88 8.27
C ALA A 63 2.41 -8.26 8.00
N ARG A 64 2.02 -8.94 6.92
CA ARG A 64 2.61 -10.20 6.47
C ARG A 64 3.96 -10.02 5.76
N LEU A 65 4.14 -8.94 4.98
CA LEU A 65 5.35 -8.67 4.20
C LEU A 65 6.47 -7.99 5.00
N ARG A 66 6.13 -7.30 6.08
CA ARG A 66 7.05 -6.49 6.90
C ARG A 66 8.07 -7.29 7.73
N PRO A 67 7.80 -8.48 8.28
CA PRO A 67 8.75 -9.15 9.19
C PRO A 67 10.13 -9.44 8.57
N PRO A 68 10.26 -9.97 7.33
CA PRO A 68 11.56 -10.17 6.69
C PRO A 68 12.36 -8.89 6.46
N LEU A 69 11.68 -7.74 6.38
CA LEU A 69 12.31 -6.42 6.20
C LEU A 69 12.81 -5.80 7.52
N ALA A 70 12.54 -6.43 8.67
CA ALA A 70 12.93 -5.89 9.99
C ALA A 70 14.45 -5.66 10.11
N VAL A 71 15.25 -6.48 9.43
CA VAL A 71 16.72 -6.38 9.42
C VAL A 71 17.26 -5.10 8.80
N LEU A 72 16.43 -4.38 8.03
CA LEU A 72 16.81 -3.10 7.43
C LEU A 72 16.67 -1.93 8.41
N ALA A 73 15.97 -2.09 9.52
CA ALA A 73 15.77 -1.00 10.47
C ALA A 73 17.11 -0.57 11.11
N PRO A 74 17.38 0.76 11.26
CA PRO A 74 16.54 1.89 10.87
C PRO A 74 16.76 2.30 9.40
N ASP A 75 15.73 2.11 8.57
CA ASP A 75 15.75 2.50 7.16
C ASP A 75 14.67 3.57 6.89
N PRO A 76 15.02 4.73 6.29
CA PRO A 76 14.08 5.84 6.12
C PRO A 76 12.94 5.53 5.14
N ASP A 77 13.20 4.76 4.07
CA ASP A 77 12.13 4.37 3.14
C ASP A 77 11.21 3.36 3.79
N LEU A 78 11.76 2.39 4.53
CA LEU A 78 10.96 1.41 5.27
C LEU A 78 10.08 2.09 6.33
N ALA A 79 10.64 3.03 7.10
CA ALA A 79 9.90 3.80 8.09
C ALA A 79 8.78 4.63 7.45
N ALA A 80 9.01 5.18 6.26
CA ALA A 80 7.99 5.92 5.52
C ALA A 80 6.86 5.01 4.98
N VAL A 81 7.17 3.76 4.57
CA VAL A 81 6.13 2.76 4.27
C VAL A 81 5.31 2.45 5.53
N ASP A 82 5.97 2.18 6.66
CA ASP A 82 5.30 1.90 7.94
C ASP A 82 4.35 3.05 8.33
N ALA A 83 4.78 4.30 8.18
CA ALA A 83 3.96 5.49 8.44
C ALA A 83 2.76 5.62 7.50
N ALA A 84 2.95 5.44 6.19
CA ALA A 84 1.87 5.54 5.20
C ALA A 84 0.81 4.43 5.40
N VAL A 85 1.24 3.20 5.69
CA VAL A 85 0.32 2.10 6.02
C VAL A 85 -0.42 2.37 7.34
N ALA A 86 0.26 2.93 8.35
CA ALA A 86 -0.39 3.33 9.59
C ALA A 86 -1.46 4.42 9.37
N ALA A 87 -1.22 5.35 8.43
CA ALA A 87 -2.18 6.38 8.06
C ALA A 87 -3.41 5.85 7.28
N LEU A 88 -3.25 4.74 6.54
CA LEU A 88 -4.38 4.06 5.87
C LEU A 88 -5.29 3.32 6.86
N ARG A 89 -4.74 2.77 7.94
CA ARG A 89 -5.49 1.96 8.92
C ARG A 89 -6.79 2.59 9.42
N PRO A 90 -6.84 3.84 9.92
CA PRO A 90 -8.09 4.45 10.39
C PRO A 90 -9.10 4.76 9.27
N ARG A 91 -8.70 4.64 7.99
CA ARG A 91 -9.57 4.91 6.83
C ARG A 91 -10.29 3.65 6.31
N LEU A 92 -9.85 2.45 6.70
CA LEU A 92 -10.38 1.20 6.14
C LEU A 92 -11.88 1.02 6.41
N GLU A 93 -12.31 1.18 7.67
CA GLU A 93 -13.72 1.02 8.05
C GLU A 93 -14.61 2.10 7.41
N PRO A 94 -14.29 3.40 7.48
CA PRO A 94 -15.05 4.43 6.78
C PRO A 94 -15.13 4.23 5.25
N LEU A 95 -14.04 3.77 4.62
CA LEU A 95 -14.02 3.44 3.19
C LEU A 95 -14.96 2.26 2.87
N ALA A 96 -14.97 1.24 3.72
CA ALA A 96 -15.86 0.09 3.59
C ALA A 96 -17.33 0.47 3.79
N ALA A 97 -17.61 1.38 4.73
CA ALA A 97 -18.94 1.92 4.99
C ALA A 97 -19.39 2.99 3.98
N GLY A 98 -18.46 3.48 3.15
CA GLY A 98 -18.72 4.53 2.16
C GLY A 98 -18.92 5.92 2.75
N THR A 99 -18.39 6.18 3.95
CA THR A 99 -18.59 7.43 4.70
C THR A 99 -17.46 8.44 4.56
N LEU A 100 -16.40 8.11 3.83
CA LEU A 100 -15.36 9.09 3.47
C LEU A 100 -15.91 10.14 2.49
N ASP A 101 -15.64 11.41 2.80
CA ASP A 101 -15.83 12.54 1.89
C ASP A 101 -14.70 12.62 0.85
N HIS A 102 -14.86 13.49 -0.16
CA HIS A 102 -13.87 13.65 -1.23
C HIS A 102 -12.45 13.95 -0.73
N ALA A 103 -12.31 14.84 0.24
CA ALA A 103 -10.99 15.20 0.79
C ALA A 103 -10.31 14.00 1.45
N ALA A 104 -11.07 13.22 2.23
CA ALA A 104 -10.57 12.01 2.84
C ALA A 104 -10.25 10.90 1.83
N LEU A 105 -10.99 10.81 0.72
CA LEU A 105 -10.66 9.92 -0.40
C LEU A 105 -9.33 10.35 -1.05
N MET A 106 -9.10 11.65 -1.27
CA MET A 106 -7.84 12.16 -1.82
C MET A 106 -6.66 11.87 -0.90
N ASP A 107 -6.82 12.11 0.41
CA ASP A 107 -5.82 11.77 1.41
C ASP A 107 -5.51 10.27 1.41
N CYS A 108 -6.54 9.42 1.33
CA CYS A 108 -6.37 7.96 1.26
C CYS A 108 -5.57 7.55 0.02
N ALA A 109 -5.90 8.10 -1.15
CA ALA A 109 -5.17 7.87 -2.39
C ALA A 109 -3.71 8.32 -2.31
N ALA A 110 -3.44 9.47 -1.67
CA ALA A 110 -2.10 9.98 -1.46
C ALA A 110 -1.26 9.05 -0.57
N GLN A 111 -1.82 8.54 0.53
CA GLN A 111 -1.14 7.57 1.40
C GLN A 111 -0.86 6.25 0.67
N ALA A 112 -1.84 5.77 -0.10
CA ALA A 112 -1.72 4.56 -0.89
C ALA A 112 -0.60 4.68 -1.94
N ARG A 113 -0.52 5.84 -2.61
CA ARG A 113 0.58 6.15 -3.53
C ARG A 113 1.93 6.26 -2.83
N ALA A 114 1.98 6.86 -1.64
CA ALA A 114 3.20 6.96 -0.85
C ALA A 114 3.78 5.58 -0.52
N VAL A 115 2.95 4.59 -0.16
CA VAL A 115 3.37 3.20 0.04
C VAL A 115 4.10 2.66 -1.20
N ALA A 116 3.50 2.81 -2.38
CA ALA A 116 4.07 2.33 -3.63
C ALA A 116 5.41 3.03 -3.96
N ASP A 117 5.48 4.35 -3.81
CA ASP A 117 6.67 5.14 -4.13
C ASP A 117 7.83 4.85 -3.16
N HIS A 118 7.57 4.68 -1.86
CA HIS A 118 8.59 4.32 -0.88
C HIS A 118 9.12 2.89 -1.06
N LEU A 119 8.25 1.92 -1.37
CA LEU A 119 8.70 0.56 -1.73
C LEU A 119 9.55 0.57 -3.00
N ALA A 120 9.21 1.38 -4.00
CA ALA A 120 10.01 1.54 -5.21
C ALA A 120 11.39 2.12 -4.92
N ARG A 121 11.47 3.16 -4.08
CA ARG A 121 12.75 3.77 -3.64
C ARG A 121 13.62 2.80 -2.84
N LEU A 122 13.03 2.08 -1.89
CA LEU A 122 13.72 1.06 -1.10
C LEU A 122 14.38 0.01 -1.99
N VAL A 123 13.62 -0.56 -2.93
CA VAL A 123 14.14 -1.57 -3.86
C VAL A 123 15.24 -1.01 -4.76
N ARG A 124 15.11 0.23 -5.24
CA ARG A 124 16.16 0.86 -6.05
C ARG A 124 17.46 1.00 -5.27
N ARG A 125 17.39 1.54 -4.05
CA ARG A 125 18.58 1.74 -3.21
C ARG A 125 19.27 0.42 -2.85
N LEU A 126 18.51 -0.62 -2.52
CA LEU A 126 19.05 -1.95 -2.21
C LEU A 126 19.72 -2.64 -3.42
N LYS A 127 19.43 -2.22 -4.66
CA LYS A 127 20.13 -2.71 -5.86
C LYS A 127 21.44 -1.97 -6.12
N GLU A 128 21.57 -0.76 -5.58
CA GLU A 128 22.73 0.13 -5.76
C GLU A 128 23.74 0.00 -4.60
N SER A 129 23.39 -0.75 -3.54
CA SER A 129 24.24 -1.05 -2.38
C SER A 129 25.00 -2.35 -2.56
#